data_AF-A0A964H900-F1
#
_entry.id   AF-A0A964H900-F1
#
_cell.length_a   1.000
_cell.length_b   1.000
_cell.length_c   1.000
_cell.angle_alpha   90.00
_cell.angle_beta   90.00
_cell.angle_gamma   90.00
#
_symmetry.space_group_name_H-M   'P 1'
#
loop_
_entity.id
_entity.type
_entity.pdbx_description
1 polymer ?
#
loop_
_entity_poly.entity_id
_entity_poly.type
_entity_poly.pdbx_seq_one_letter_code
_entity_poly.pdbx_strand_id
1 'polypeptide(L)'
;MSAKTRRQNLIKEILSERTISGYDQMARALRGHGIAVTEATLSRDFAELGVVRGATPDGPRYTLSEAESGRHIDRLLGFEILDVRRNESLVVIHTLAGRAPGVARYIEQLGRKDIIGTIGG
;
A
#
# COMPACT_ATOMS: atom_id res chain seq x y z
N MET A 1 7.28 -4.27 -20.18
CA MET A 1 6.41 -3.93 -19.03
C MET A 1 5.20 -4.85 -19.02
N SER A 2 4.83 -5.44 -17.88
CA SER A 2 3.60 -6.24 -17.77
C SER A 2 2.36 -5.37 -17.99
N ALA A 3 1.30 -5.94 -18.57
CA ALA A 3 0.02 -5.25 -18.76
C ALA A 3 -0.54 -4.68 -17.45
N LYS A 4 -0.29 -5.36 -16.32
CA LYS A 4 -0.66 -4.88 -14.97
C LYS A 4 0.12 -3.63 -14.58
N THR A 5 1.44 -3.64 -14.71
CA THR A 5 2.30 -2.49 -14.37
C THR A 5 1.95 -1.27 -15.21
N ARG A 6 1.72 -1.45 -16.52
CA ARG A 6 1.29 -0.36 -17.41
C ARG A 6 -0.03 0.25 -16.93
N ARG A 7 -1.01 -0.58 -16.59
CA ARG A 7 -2.30 -0.13 -16.07
C ARG A 7 -2.16 0.61 -14.74
N GLN A 8 -1.40 0.07 -13.80
CA GLN A 8 -1.19 0.68 -12.48
C GLN A 8 -0.49 2.04 -12.58
N ASN A 9 0.49 2.20 -13.47
CA ASN A 9 1.11 3.50 -13.72
C ASN A 9 0.11 4.52 -14.27
N LEU A 10 -0.75 4.08 -15.20
CA LEU A 10 -1.78 4.94 -15.78
C LEU A 10 -2.84 5.35 -14.74
N ILE A 11 -3.21 4.45 -13.82
CA ILE A 11 -4.10 4.78 -12.69
C ILE A 11 -3.49 5.91 -11.85
N LYS A 12 -2.18 5.85 -11.57
CA LYS A 12 -1.50 6.89 -10.79
C LYS A 12 -1.53 8.25 -11.51
N GLU A 13 -1.20 8.26 -12.79
CA GLU A 13 -1.21 9.45 -13.64
C GLU A 13 -2.61 10.10 -13.67
N ILE A 14 -3.66 9.30 -13.92
CA ILE A 14 -5.05 9.78 -13.93
C ILE A 14 -5.45 10.39 -12.58
N LEU A 15 -5.08 9.75 -11.45
CA LEU A 15 -5.38 10.28 -10.12
C LEU A 15 -4.61 11.57 -9.79
N SER A 16 -3.45 11.80 -10.42
CA SER A 16 -2.70 13.05 -10.25
C SER A 16 -3.24 14.22 -11.08
N GLU A 17 -3.80 13.93 -12.26
CA GLU A 17 -4.27 14.94 -13.20
C GLU A 17 -5.75 15.31 -13.01
N ARG A 18 -6.57 14.39 -12.49
CA ARG A 18 -8.03 14.51 -12.54
C ARG A 18 -8.67 14.03 -11.25
N THR A 19 -9.74 14.70 -10.85
CA THR A 19 -10.58 14.25 -9.74
C THR A 19 -11.42 13.04 -10.17
N ILE A 20 -11.18 11.90 -9.52
CA ILE A 20 -11.96 10.68 -9.71
C ILE A 20 -12.83 10.43 -8.48
N SER A 21 -14.15 10.31 -8.65
CA SER A 21 -15.11 10.11 -7.56
C SER A 21 -15.77 8.72 -7.54
N GLY A 22 -15.58 7.92 -8.59
CA GLY A 22 -16.20 6.59 -8.73
C GLY A 22 -15.40 5.64 -9.63
N TYR A 23 -15.61 4.33 -9.45
CA TYR A 23 -14.97 3.27 -10.26
C TYR A 23 -15.28 3.40 -11.75
N ASP A 24 -16.53 3.74 -12.12
CA ASP A 24 -16.93 3.94 -13.52
C ASP A 24 -16.17 5.08 -14.20
N GLN A 25 -15.80 6.12 -13.45
CA GLN A 25 -15.04 7.23 -13.99
C GLN A 25 -13.60 6.81 -14.28
N MET A 26 -12.97 6.04 -13.36
CA MET A 26 -11.65 5.46 -13.60
C MET A 26 -11.66 4.47 -14.77
N ALA A 27 -12.65 3.58 -14.82
CA ALA A 27 -12.79 2.60 -15.90
C ALA A 27 -12.95 3.28 -17.27
N ARG A 28 -13.71 4.38 -17.35
CA ARG A 28 -13.84 5.19 -18.57
C ARG A 28 -12.52 5.86 -18.96
N ALA A 29 -11.80 6.43 -18.00
CA ALA A 29 -10.50 7.05 -18.25
C ALA A 29 -9.46 6.05 -18.77
N LEU A 30 -9.41 4.84 -18.18
CA LEU A 30 -8.54 3.75 -18.64
C LEU A 30 -8.95 3.25 -20.03
N ARG A 31 -10.26 3.15 -20.31
CA ARG A 31 -10.77 2.75 -21.63
C ARG A 31 -10.37 3.75 -22.71
N GLY A 32 -10.34 5.05 -22.41
CA GLY A 32 -9.82 6.10 -23.31
C GLY A 32 -8.36 5.90 -23.72
N HIS A 33 -7.60 5.14 -22.93
CA HIS A 33 -6.21 4.75 -23.21
C HIS A 33 -6.08 3.31 -23.70
N GLY A 34 -7.18 2.69 -24.13
CA GLY A 34 -7.22 1.33 -24.67
C GLY A 34 -7.14 0.22 -23.62
N ILE A 35 -7.38 0.51 -22.33
CA ILE A 35 -7.33 -0.48 -21.25
C ILE A 35 -8.75 -0.73 -20.72
N ALA A 36 -9.30 -1.91 -21.02
CA ALA A 36 -10.57 -2.35 -20.45
C ALA A 36 -10.33 -3.09 -19.12
N VAL A 37 -11.14 -2.76 -18.10
CA VAL A 37 -11.04 -3.31 -16.75
C VAL A 37 -12.43 -3.56 -16.18
N THR A 38 -12.52 -4.53 -15.27
CA THR A 38 -13.71 -4.75 -14.43
C THR A 38 -13.55 -4.04 -13.09
N GLU A 39 -14.66 -3.86 -12.38
CA GLU A 39 -14.65 -3.32 -11.02
C GLU A 39 -13.77 -4.16 -10.07
N ALA A 40 -13.83 -5.48 -10.16
CA ALA A 40 -12.97 -6.38 -9.37
C ALA A 40 -11.47 -6.19 -9.65
N THR A 41 -11.10 -5.90 -10.90
CA THR A 41 -9.70 -5.63 -11.28
C THR A 41 -9.25 -4.28 -10.71
N LEU A 42 -10.08 -3.26 -10.85
CA LEU A 42 -9.85 -1.92 -10.32
C LEU A 42 -9.74 -1.91 -8.80
N SER A 43 -10.61 -2.65 -8.10
CA SER A 43 -10.58 -2.79 -6.65
C SER A 43 -9.24 -3.37 -6.16
N ARG A 44 -8.76 -4.44 -6.82
CA ARG A 44 -7.44 -5.03 -6.49
C ARG A 44 -6.30 -4.05 -6.77
N ASP A 45 -6.31 -3.37 -7.91
CA ASP A 45 -5.28 -2.39 -8.23
C ASP A 45 -5.30 -1.21 -7.24
N PHE A 46 -6.47 -0.72 -6.83
CA PHE A 46 -6.59 0.35 -5.85
C PHE A 46 -6.05 -0.06 -4.49
N ALA A 47 -6.34 -1.28 -4.05
CA ALA A 47 -5.80 -1.82 -2.80
C ALA A 47 -4.26 -1.96 -2.86
N GLU A 48 -3.73 -2.50 -3.94
CA GLU A 48 -2.27 -2.64 -4.13
C GLU A 48 -1.55 -1.28 -4.27
N LEU A 49 -2.23 -0.28 -4.83
CA LEU A 49 -1.71 1.07 -4.99
C LEU A 49 -1.94 1.98 -3.78
N GLY A 50 -2.66 1.50 -2.75
CA GLY A 50 -3.03 2.30 -1.57
C GLY A 50 -3.88 3.52 -1.91
N VAL A 51 -4.78 3.37 -2.89
CA VAL A 51 -5.75 4.39 -3.25
C VAL A 51 -6.85 4.42 -2.19
N VAL A 52 -7.07 5.59 -1.60
CA VAL A 52 -8.11 5.81 -0.59
C VAL A 52 -9.19 6.74 -1.10
N ARG A 53 -10.40 6.62 -0.58
CA ARG A 53 -11.50 7.55 -0.85
C ARG A 53 -11.57 8.58 0.28
N GLY A 54 -11.14 9.80 0.00
CA GLY A 54 -11.20 10.93 0.93
C GLY A 54 -12.44 11.80 0.69
N ALA A 55 -12.95 12.42 1.75
CA ALA A 55 -13.95 13.48 1.65
C ALA A 55 -13.22 14.82 1.51
N THR A 56 -13.53 15.57 0.45
CA THR A 56 -13.00 16.93 0.25
C THR A 56 -14.14 17.95 0.15
N PRO A 57 -13.86 19.26 0.29
CA PRO A 57 -14.89 20.29 0.16
C PRO A 57 -15.66 20.20 -1.17
N ASP A 58 -15.00 19.72 -2.23
CA ASP A 58 -15.57 19.52 -3.57
C ASP A 58 -16.26 18.16 -3.75
N GLY A 59 -16.37 17.37 -2.68
CA GLY A 59 -16.99 16.04 -2.68
C GLY A 59 -15.99 14.88 -2.48
N PRO A 60 -16.48 13.63 -2.52
CA PRO A 60 -15.64 12.45 -2.32
C PRO A 60 -14.75 12.20 -3.54
N ARG A 61 -13.44 12.01 -3.30
CA ARG A 61 -12.47 11.71 -4.35
C ARG A 61 -11.50 10.60 -3.95
N TYR A 62 -11.05 9.84 -4.94
CA TYR A 62 -9.96 8.88 -4.81
C TYR A 62 -8.64 9.61 -4.91
N THR A 63 -7.71 9.32 -4.00
CA THR A 63 -6.37 9.88 -4.00
C THR A 63 -5.35 8.77 -3.77
N LEU A 64 -4.18 8.89 -4.38
CA LEU A 64 -3.02 8.12 -3.95
C LEU A 64 -2.63 8.60 -2.57
N SER A 65 -2.70 7.72 -1.58
CA SER A 65 -2.16 8.05 -0.28
C SER A 65 -0.69 7.63 -0.25
N GLU A 66 0.20 8.52 -0.68
CA GLU A 66 1.66 8.33 -0.49
C GLU A 66 1.98 8.12 0.99
N ALA A 67 1.13 8.66 1.86
CA ALA A 67 1.35 8.64 3.29
C ALA A 67 0.50 7.58 4.03
N GLU A 68 -0.62 7.07 3.52
CA GLU A 68 -1.39 6.00 4.22
C GLU A 68 -1.12 4.58 3.71
N SER A 69 -0.53 4.41 2.53
CA SER A 69 -0.11 3.10 2.03
C SER A 69 0.86 2.41 3.00
N GLY A 70 1.79 3.18 3.58
CA GLY A 70 2.65 2.74 4.68
C GLY A 70 1.94 2.82 6.03
N ARG A 71 1.41 3.99 6.42
CA ARG A 71 0.91 4.23 7.80
C ARG A 71 -0.24 3.33 8.25
N HIS A 72 -1.04 2.75 7.35
CA HIS A 72 -2.06 1.76 7.73
C HIS A 72 -1.43 0.41 8.09
N ILE A 73 -0.42 -0.01 7.33
CA ILE A 73 0.37 -1.22 7.59
C ILE A 73 1.17 -1.03 8.88
N ASP A 74 1.79 0.14 9.10
CA ASP A 74 2.52 0.47 10.33
C ASP A 74 1.64 0.24 11.56
N ARG A 75 0.38 0.69 11.49
CA ARG A 75 -0.58 0.60 12.58
C ARG A 75 -1.07 -0.84 12.78
N LEU A 76 -1.35 -1.56 11.70
CA LEU A 76 -1.76 -2.98 11.73
C LEU A 76 -0.67 -3.88 12.30
N LEU A 77 0.58 -3.72 11.85
CA LEU A 77 1.73 -4.47 12.37
C LEU A 77 2.04 -4.11 13.83
N GLY A 78 1.81 -2.85 14.21
CA GLY A 78 1.90 -2.44 15.62
C GLY A 78 1.01 -3.26 16.55
N PHE A 79 -0.17 -3.71 16.08
CA PHE A 79 -1.05 -4.60 16.86
C PHE A 79 -0.57 -6.06 16.89
N GLU A 80 0.33 -6.47 15.99
CA GLU A 80 0.89 -7.82 15.97
C GLU A 80 2.11 -7.97 16.89
N ILE A 81 2.70 -6.86 17.36
CA ILE A 81 3.88 -6.83 18.24
C ILE A 81 3.42 -6.83 19.70
N LEU A 82 3.92 -7.79 20.47
CA LEU A 82 3.62 -7.97 21.89
C LEU A 82 4.67 -7.32 22.79
N ASP A 83 5.95 -7.42 22.42
CA ASP A 83 7.07 -6.91 23.21
C ASP A 83 8.29 -6.63 22.34
N VAL A 84 9.12 -5.66 22.74
CA VAL A 84 10.38 -5.33 22.07
C VAL A 84 11.49 -5.23 23.11
N ARG A 85 12.51 -6.08 22.97
CA ARG A 85 13.69 -6.12 23.83
C ARG A 85 14.94 -5.85 23.00
N ARG A 86 16.00 -5.38 23.65
CA ARG A 86 17.30 -5.21 23.00
C ARG A 86 18.45 -5.50 23.94
N ASN A 87 19.59 -5.83 23.34
CA ASN A 87 20.90 -5.76 23.98
C ASN A 87 21.87 -4.97 23.09
N GLU A 88 23.17 -5.11 23.32
CA GLU A 88 24.24 -4.43 22.59
C GLU A 88 24.30 -4.78 21.09
N SER A 89 23.75 -5.93 20.68
CA SER A 89 23.95 -6.50 19.34
C SER A 89 22.66 -6.85 18.59
N LEU A 90 21.54 -7.01 19.30
CA LEU A 90 20.29 -7.51 18.75
C LEU A 90 19.08 -6.76 19.32
N VAL A 91 18.04 -6.65 18.48
CA VAL A 91 16.69 -6.29 18.87
C VAL A 91 15.80 -7.52 18.67
N VAL A 92 15.10 -7.93 19.72
CA VAL A 92 14.18 -9.07 19.71
C VAL A 92 12.75 -8.55 19.78
N ILE A 93 11.94 -8.94 18.80
CA ILE A 93 10.53 -8.54 18.70
C ILE A 93 9.68 -9.79 18.91
N HIS A 94 8.86 -9.78 19.96
CA HIS A 94 7.86 -10.82 20.19
C HIS A 94 6.58 -10.42 19.47
N THR A 95 6.02 -11.34 18.69
CA THR A 95 4.80 -11.13 17.93
C THR A 95 3.72 -12.12 18.31
N LEU A 96 2.49 -11.89 17.85
CA LEU A 96 1.47 -12.92 17.80
C LEU A 96 1.98 -14.14 16.99
N ALA A 97 1.42 -15.32 17.29
CA ALA A 97 1.79 -16.56 16.63
C ALA A 97 1.63 -16.46 15.10
N GLY A 98 2.67 -16.87 14.37
CA GLY A 98 2.70 -16.85 12.90
C GLY A 98 2.89 -15.46 12.26
N ARG A 99 3.16 -14.40 13.05
CA ARG A 99 3.32 -13.03 12.55
C ARG A 99 4.77 -12.57 12.39
N ALA A 100 5.72 -13.26 13.00
CA ALA A 100 7.14 -12.89 12.95
C ALA A 100 7.70 -12.71 11.52
N PRO A 101 7.38 -13.56 10.52
CA PRO A 101 7.88 -13.36 9.15
C PRO A 101 7.34 -12.10 8.48
N GLY A 102 6.09 -11.74 8.76
CA GLY A 102 5.44 -10.53 8.22
C GLY A 102 6.08 -9.26 8.78
N VAL A 103 6.28 -9.23 10.10
CA VAL A 103 6.96 -8.12 10.79
C VAL A 103 8.40 -7.97 10.33
N ALA A 104 9.16 -9.08 10.22
CA ALA A 104 10.55 -9.07 9.73
C ALA A 104 10.64 -8.49 8.31
N ARG A 105 9.82 -8.99 7.38
CA ARG A 105 9.78 -8.50 6.00
C ARG A 105 9.44 -7.01 5.91
N TYR A 106 8.52 -6.53 6.75
CA TYR A 106 8.18 -5.12 6.79
C TYR A 106 9.36 -4.26 7.27
N ILE A 107 10.08 -4.69 8.31
CA ILE A 107 11.27 -3.97 8.82
C ILE A 107 12.35 -3.87 7.74
N GLU A 108 12.57 -4.92 6.94
CA GLU A 108 13.51 -4.87 5.81
C GLU A 108 13.10 -3.85 4.74
N GLN A 109 11.80 -3.76 4.47
CA GLN A 109 11.25 -2.80 3.48
C GLN A 109 11.43 -1.34 3.89
N LEU A 110 11.66 -1.06 5.17
CA LEU A 110 12.00 0.29 5.64
C LEU A 110 13.33 0.79 5.06
N GLY A 111 14.20 -0.11 4.55
CA GLY A 111 15.44 0.25 3.85
C GLY A 111 16.44 1.04 4.71
N ARG A 112 16.35 0.87 6.04
CA ARG A 112 17.16 1.58 7.03
C ARG A 112 18.60 1.07 7.00
N LYS A 113 19.56 1.97 6.76
CA LYS A 113 20.98 1.63 6.63
C LYS A 113 21.61 1.08 7.92
N ASP A 114 20.99 1.34 9.06
CA ASP A 114 21.40 0.86 10.38
C ASP A 114 20.88 -0.54 10.70
N ILE A 115 20.07 -1.14 9.82
CA ILE A 115 19.57 -2.52 9.95
C ILE A 115 20.30 -3.39 8.93
N ILE A 116 21.16 -4.29 9.42
CA ILE A 116 21.95 -5.20 8.56
C ILE A 116 21.03 -6.29 7.96
N GLY A 117 20.00 -6.71 8.68
CA GLY A 117 19.01 -7.70 8.22
C GLY A 117 18.05 -8.11 9.33
N THR A 118 17.06 -8.93 8.99
CA THR A 118 16.09 -9.48 9.96
C THR A 118 15.95 -11.00 9.83
N ILE A 119 15.53 -11.66 10.90
CA ILE A 119 15.20 -13.09 10.91
C ILE A 119 13.85 -13.25 11.60
N GLY A 120 12.86 -13.80 10.87
CA GLY A 120 11.55 -14.16 11.40
C GLY A 120 11.48 -15.64 11.73
N GLY A 121 10.98 -15.97 12.92
CA GLY A 121 10.66 -17.35 13.32
C GLY A 121 9.34 -17.85 12.76
#